data_AF-A0A2V8J5E1-F1
#
_entry.id   AF-A0A2V8J5E1-F1
#
_cell.length_a   1.000
_cell.length_b   1.000
_cell.length_c   1.000
_cell.angle_alpha   90.00
_cell.angle_beta   90.00
_cell.angle_gamma   90.00
#
_symmetry.space_group_name_H-M   'P 1'
#
loop_
_entity.id
_entity.type
_entity.pdbx_description
1 polymer ?
#
loop_
_entity_poly.entity_id
_entity_poly.type
_entity_poly.pdbx_seq_one_letter_code
_entity_poly.pdbx_strand_id
1 'polypeptide(L)'
;MRNMTPSIACLAIVLHGFWPALASAQITLEIKDYVAMPMTGLVDGKSSNDSLLARVNGLREEPGGANRFFVIDLNGLLYILDKDTKKLTTYLDFNGREGRSGIFHKLTIESGYGNGLNGFYFDPDYRKNGRFYTIHIEDPSLPGSNVPDNAKFPGLNISGYTTTPPVSTPGPAQNEGVLVEWTDTNIANAAFEGTARELMRVQLNTRAHPMGDMIFNPTARAGDPDWRVLYIECGDGGSGEATSSIRSNPQRLDNLVGKILRIIPDLSEHAATSTVSDNGRYRIPNDNPFVSKPGARKEIWAYGMRNPHRLNWAIDPGNPANNRLIANSVGLHTWETVNIIRKGANYGYS
;
A
#
# COMPACT_ATOMS: atom_id res chain seq x y z
N MET A 1 81.99 -31.14 0.00
CA MET A 1 81.53 -29.78 -0.36
C MET A 1 80.05 -29.66 -0.04
N ARG A 2 79.70 -28.95 1.04
CA ARG A 2 78.34 -28.51 1.37
C ARG A 2 78.40 -27.00 1.49
N ASN A 3 77.64 -26.27 0.67
CA ASN A 3 77.48 -24.82 0.82
C ASN A 3 76.28 -24.57 1.74
N MET A 4 76.49 -23.82 2.82
CA MET A 4 75.43 -23.23 3.64
C MET A 4 75.32 -21.75 3.30
N THR A 5 74.13 -21.32 2.90
CA THR A 5 73.73 -19.91 2.72
C THR A 5 73.23 -19.34 4.06
N PRO A 6 73.59 -18.12 4.46
CA PRO A 6 72.98 -17.47 5.61
C PRO A 6 71.71 -16.72 5.19
N SER A 7 70.62 -16.96 5.90
CA SER A 7 69.36 -16.22 5.77
C SER A 7 69.38 -14.98 6.66
N ILE A 8 69.11 -13.81 6.10
CA ILE A 8 68.88 -12.56 6.84
C ILE A 8 67.37 -12.43 7.07
N ALA A 9 66.94 -12.40 8.33
CA ALA A 9 65.56 -12.12 8.70
C ALA A 9 65.37 -10.61 8.89
N CYS A 10 64.43 -10.03 8.14
CA CYS A 10 64.02 -8.63 8.28
C CYS A 10 62.80 -8.56 9.20
N LEU A 11 62.89 -7.83 10.31
CA LEU A 11 61.81 -7.66 11.27
C LEU A 11 61.00 -6.41 10.89
N ALA A 12 59.80 -6.59 10.33
CA ALA A 12 58.86 -5.50 10.10
C ALA A 12 58.00 -5.27 11.36
N ILE A 13 58.18 -4.12 12.01
CA ILE A 13 57.33 -3.69 13.13
C ILE A 13 56.12 -2.96 12.55
N VAL A 14 54.95 -3.58 12.60
CA VAL A 14 53.66 -2.93 12.31
C VAL A 14 53.18 -2.24 13.58
N LEU A 15 53.40 -0.92 13.67
CA LEU A 15 52.77 -0.07 14.68
C LEU A 15 51.27 -0.02 14.41
N HIS A 16 50.49 -0.74 15.21
CA HIS A 16 49.03 -0.64 15.22
C HIS A 16 48.66 0.68 15.92
N GLY A 17 48.52 1.74 15.13
CA GLY A 17 47.92 2.98 15.62
C GLY A 17 46.46 2.70 16.02
N PHE A 18 46.18 2.70 17.32
CA PHE A 18 44.81 2.80 17.81
C PHE A 18 44.29 4.20 17.47
N TRP A 19 43.65 4.35 16.31
CA TRP A 19 42.78 5.50 16.09
C TRP A 19 41.47 5.25 16.85
N PRO A 20 41.07 6.16 17.77
CA PRO A 20 39.74 6.07 18.36
C PRO A 20 38.74 6.14 17.21
N ALA A 21 37.81 5.18 17.17
CA ALA A 21 36.66 5.28 16.28
C ALA A 21 36.00 6.64 16.53
N LEU A 22 35.86 7.44 15.47
CA LEU A 22 35.09 8.69 15.55
C LEU A 22 33.71 8.31 16.12
N ALA A 23 33.37 8.87 17.27
CA ALA A 23 32.04 8.69 17.84
C ALA A 23 31.03 9.10 16.75
N SER A 24 30.16 8.16 16.37
CA SER A 24 29.04 8.47 15.48
C SER A 24 28.32 9.68 16.06
N ALA A 25 28.10 10.72 15.24
CA ALA A 25 27.33 11.89 15.66
C ALA A 25 26.01 11.40 16.30
N GLN A 26 25.72 11.86 17.51
CA GLN A 26 24.50 11.51 18.19
C GLN A 26 23.32 12.10 17.39
N ILE A 27 22.50 11.23 16.81
CA ILE A 27 21.27 11.65 16.13
C ILE A 27 20.25 11.97 17.22
N THR A 28 19.88 13.23 17.34
CA THR A 28 18.80 13.68 18.23
C THR A 28 17.54 13.85 17.40
N LEU A 29 16.43 13.24 17.86
CA LEU A 29 15.11 13.45 17.29
C LEU A 29 14.36 14.49 18.13
N GLU A 30 13.96 15.59 17.52
CA GLU A 30 13.05 16.55 18.14
C GLU A 30 11.62 16.26 17.68
N ILE A 31 10.70 16.09 18.62
CA ILE A 31 9.27 15.87 18.35
C ILE A 31 8.53 17.18 18.62
N LYS A 32 7.78 17.66 17.62
CA LYS A 32 6.96 18.87 17.70
C LYS A 32 5.60 18.62 17.08
N ASP A 33 4.58 19.24 17.65
CA ASP A 33 3.27 19.32 17.02
C ASP A 33 3.38 20.04 15.68
N TYR A 34 2.81 19.46 14.64
CA TYR A 34 2.89 20.00 13.28
C TYR A 34 1.56 20.59 12.81
N VAL A 35 0.48 19.81 12.93
CA VAL A 35 -0.89 20.22 12.60
C VAL A 35 -1.88 19.37 13.41
N ALA A 36 -2.98 19.97 13.86
CA ALA A 36 -4.11 19.24 14.42
C ALA A 36 -5.12 18.92 13.31
N MET A 37 -5.54 17.67 13.21
CA MET A 37 -6.52 17.25 12.20
C MET A 37 -7.96 17.59 12.63
N PRO A 38 -8.87 17.91 11.68
CA PRO A 38 -10.28 18.11 11.97
C PRO A 38 -10.91 16.87 12.61
N MET A 39 -11.94 17.09 13.42
CA MET A 39 -12.75 15.98 13.93
C MET A 39 -13.64 15.46 12.80
N THR A 40 -13.39 14.23 12.38
CA THR A 40 -14.12 13.47 11.35
C THR A 40 -14.96 12.35 11.94
N GLY A 41 -14.71 11.97 13.20
CA GLY A 41 -15.53 11.07 14.02
C GLY A 41 -16.58 11.80 14.87
N LEU A 42 -17.21 11.06 15.78
CA LEU A 42 -18.23 11.55 16.70
C LEU A 42 -17.65 11.72 18.11
N VAL A 43 -17.93 12.86 18.75
CA VAL A 43 -17.50 13.11 20.13
C VAL A 43 -18.16 12.12 21.11
N ASP A 44 -19.38 11.69 20.81
CA ASP A 44 -20.16 10.71 21.56
C ASP A 44 -20.30 9.36 20.83
N GLY A 45 -19.33 9.06 19.96
CA GLY A 45 -19.29 7.81 19.19
C GLY A 45 -19.40 6.57 20.07
N LYS A 46 -20.25 5.62 19.66
CA LYS A 46 -20.60 4.43 20.46
C LYS A 46 -19.79 3.18 20.11
N SER A 47 -19.07 3.21 19.01
CA SER A 47 -18.19 2.13 18.56
C SER A 47 -16.72 2.45 18.82
N SER A 48 -15.87 1.43 18.65
CA SER A 48 -14.41 1.58 18.79
C SER A 48 -13.80 2.52 17.75
N ASN A 49 -14.45 2.74 16.60
CA ASN A 49 -13.96 3.65 15.57
C ASN A 49 -14.67 5.01 15.59
N ASP A 50 -15.98 5.06 15.86
CA ASP A 50 -16.74 6.32 15.81
C ASP A 50 -16.30 7.31 16.89
N SER A 51 -15.79 6.82 18.01
CA SER A 51 -15.24 7.64 19.10
C SER A 51 -13.83 8.19 18.80
N LEU A 52 -13.19 7.74 17.71
CA LEU A 52 -11.89 8.26 17.29
C LEU A 52 -12.09 9.52 16.45
N LEU A 53 -11.73 10.67 17.03
CA LEU A 53 -12.01 12.00 16.48
C LEU A 53 -11.42 12.21 15.08
N ALA A 54 -10.18 11.80 14.82
CA ALA A 54 -9.57 11.74 13.50
C ALA A 54 -8.78 10.45 13.40
N ARG A 55 -8.85 9.76 12.25
CA ARG A 55 -8.22 8.45 12.06
C ARG A 55 -7.19 8.49 10.94
N VAL A 56 -6.19 9.37 11.10
CA VAL A 56 -5.10 9.55 10.13
C VAL A 56 -4.36 8.23 9.91
N ASN A 57 -4.30 7.79 8.66
CA ASN A 57 -3.60 6.57 8.28
C ASN A 57 -2.42 6.81 7.35
N GLY A 58 -2.21 8.02 6.85
CA GLY A 58 -1.09 8.29 5.97
C GLY A 58 -0.90 9.77 5.69
N LEU A 59 0.36 10.13 5.50
CA LEU A 59 0.84 11.43 5.07
C LEU A 59 1.84 11.18 3.94
N ARG A 60 1.64 11.78 2.77
CA ARG A 60 2.60 11.68 1.66
C ARG A 60 2.87 13.05 1.06
N GLU A 61 4.14 13.35 0.81
CA GLU A 61 4.51 14.53 0.05
C GLU A 61 4.13 14.32 -1.42
N GLU A 62 3.56 15.34 -2.02
CA GLU A 62 3.33 15.32 -3.46
C GLU A 62 4.68 15.28 -4.20
N PRO A 63 4.86 14.35 -5.17
CA PRO A 63 6.11 14.23 -5.93
C PRO A 63 6.54 15.55 -6.60
N GLY A 64 7.84 15.70 -6.86
CA GLY A 64 8.35 16.84 -7.62
C GLY A 64 8.56 18.14 -6.81
N GLY A 65 8.62 18.04 -5.48
CA GLY A 65 8.98 19.16 -4.61
C GLY A 65 7.83 20.15 -4.36
N ALA A 66 6.59 19.70 -4.52
CA ALA A 66 5.43 20.54 -4.25
C ALA A 66 5.32 20.89 -2.77
N ASN A 67 4.73 22.06 -2.49
CA ASN A 67 4.65 22.58 -1.12
C ASN A 67 3.44 22.05 -0.32
N ARG A 68 3.06 20.79 -0.55
CA ARG A 68 1.85 20.20 0.03
C ARG A 68 1.99 18.71 0.33
N PHE A 69 1.36 18.28 1.41
CA PHE A 69 1.15 16.88 1.72
C PHE A 69 -0.28 16.46 1.36
N PHE A 70 -0.47 15.18 1.08
CA PHE A 70 -1.75 14.52 1.04
C PHE A 70 -1.92 13.68 2.30
N VAL A 71 -3.06 13.81 2.97
CA VAL A 71 -3.37 13.14 4.24
C VAL A 71 -4.62 12.32 4.09
N ILE A 72 -4.54 11.02 4.39
CA ILE A 72 -5.74 10.16 4.45
C ILE A 72 -6.22 10.00 5.89
N ASP A 73 -7.53 10.16 6.07
CA ASP A 73 -8.26 9.79 7.27
C ASP A 73 -9.16 8.59 6.96
N LEU A 74 -9.10 7.54 7.78
CA LEU A 74 -9.92 6.34 7.61
C LEU A 74 -11.42 6.66 7.63
N ASN A 75 -11.85 7.77 8.21
CA ASN A 75 -13.25 8.22 8.15
C ASN A 75 -13.70 8.68 6.75
N GLY A 76 -12.79 8.69 5.76
CA GLY A 76 -13.09 8.83 4.33
C GLY A 76 -12.52 10.09 3.68
N LEU A 77 -11.86 10.96 4.43
CA LEU A 77 -11.36 12.23 3.90
C LEU A 77 -9.92 12.10 3.39
N LEU A 78 -9.72 12.57 2.16
CA LEU A 78 -8.40 12.83 1.58
C LEU A 78 -8.20 14.34 1.58
N TYR A 79 -7.21 14.80 2.34
CA TYR A 79 -6.87 16.22 2.46
C TYR A 79 -5.62 16.57 1.68
N ILE A 80 -5.56 17.82 1.24
CA ILE A 80 -4.31 18.54 0.98
C ILE A 80 -3.97 19.37 2.23
N LEU A 81 -2.74 19.22 2.71
CA LEU A 81 -2.13 20.02 3.77
C LEU A 81 -1.05 20.92 3.17
N ASP A 82 -1.26 22.23 3.22
CA ASP A 82 -0.25 23.21 2.83
C ASP A 82 0.89 23.25 3.86
N LYS A 83 2.15 23.14 3.39
CA LYS A 83 3.32 23.00 4.28
C LYS A 83 3.66 24.29 5.02
N ASP A 84 3.30 25.46 4.52
CA ASP A 84 3.66 26.72 5.16
C ASP A 84 2.56 27.18 6.12
N THR A 85 1.34 27.26 5.60
CA THR A 85 0.17 27.79 6.30
C THR A 85 -0.48 26.77 7.24
N LYS A 86 -0.12 25.49 7.11
CA LYS A 86 -0.76 24.34 7.80
C LYS A 86 -2.26 24.23 7.51
N LYS A 87 -2.76 24.87 6.45
CA LYS A 87 -4.16 24.82 6.06
C LYS A 87 -4.48 23.44 5.48
N LEU A 88 -5.53 22.81 6.02
CA LEU A 88 -6.14 21.61 5.47
C LEU A 88 -7.28 21.98 4.52
N THR A 89 -7.29 21.34 3.35
CA THR A 89 -8.36 21.45 2.35
C THR A 89 -8.80 20.05 1.96
N THR A 90 -10.10 19.77 2.00
CA THR A 90 -10.63 18.49 1.52
C THR A 90 -10.46 18.41 0.00
N TYR A 91 -9.71 17.41 -0.45
CA TYR A 91 -9.46 17.15 -1.86
C TYR A 91 -10.51 16.18 -2.44
N LEU A 92 -10.83 15.11 -1.69
CA LEU A 92 -11.90 14.15 -1.95
C LEU A 92 -12.54 13.70 -0.63
N ASP A 93 -13.84 13.39 -0.66
CA ASP A 93 -14.58 12.76 0.44
C ASP A 93 -15.18 11.44 -0.02
N PHE A 94 -14.70 10.33 0.54
CA PHE A 94 -15.14 8.98 0.21
C PHE A 94 -16.42 8.59 0.95
N ASN A 95 -16.79 9.28 2.02
CA ASN A 95 -17.84 8.84 2.93
C ASN A 95 -19.23 9.30 2.46
N GLY A 96 -19.86 8.50 1.61
CA GLY A 96 -21.23 8.73 1.12
C GLY A 96 -22.32 8.09 1.99
N ARG A 97 -21.99 7.53 3.16
CA ARG A 97 -22.95 6.80 3.97
C ARG A 97 -24.00 7.71 4.60
N GLU A 98 -25.20 7.17 4.82
CA GLU A 98 -26.22 7.77 5.70
C GLU A 98 -26.57 9.23 5.35
N GLY A 99 -26.62 9.55 4.05
CA GLY A 99 -26.96 10.89 3.57
C GLY A 99 -25.79 11.88 3.60
N ARG A 100 -24.57 11.44 3.92
CA ARG A 100 -23.35 12.23 3.73
C ARG A 100 -23.05 12.45 2.24
N SER A 101 -22.26 13.48 1.96
CA SER A 101 -21.98 13.96 0.61
C SER A 101 -20.89 13.22 -0.14
N GLY A 102 -20.16 12.29 0.50
CA GLY A 102 -19.03 11.61 -0.11
C GLY A 102 -19.42 10.60 -1.20
N ILE A 103 -18.40 10.10 -1.89
CA ILE A 103 -18.57 9.42 -3.17
C ILE A 103 -18.87 7.91 -3.09
N PHE A 104 -18.59 7.23 -1.96
CA PHE A 104 -18.86 5.79 -1.81
C PHE A 104 -19.88 5.53 -0.70
N HIS A 105 -21.07 5.08 -1.08
CA HIS A 105 -22.17 4.80 -0.14
C HIS A 105 -21.99 3.51 0.66
N LYS A 106 -21.06 2.64 0.24
CA LYS A 106 -20.75 1.40 0.93
C LYS A 106 -19.47 1.46 1.77
N LEU A 107 -18.80 2.61 1.84
CA LEU A 107 -17.57 2.79 2.63
C LEU A 107 -17.83 2.39 4.09
N THR A 108 -17.11 1.41 4.63
CA THR A 108 -17.29 0.98 6.03
C THR A 108 -16.22 1.57 6.92
N ILE A 109 -16.63 2.28 7.97
CA ILE A 109 -15.73 3.00 8.89
C ILE A 109 -16.00 2.72 10.37
N GLU A 110 -17.23 2.35 10.73
CA GLU A 110 -17.73 2.32 12.12
C GLU A 110 -17.13 1.20 12.98
N SER A 111 -16.61 0.15 12.37
CA SER A 111 -16.03 -0.95 13.12
C SER A 111 -14.93 -1.66 12.35
N GLY A 112 -14.05 -2.35 13.09
CA GLY A 112 -12.96 -3.14 12.55
C GLY A 112 -11.63 -2.40 12.47
N TYR A 113 -10.55 -3.17 12.32
CA TYR A 113 -9.18 -2.71 12.45
C TYR A 113 -8.61 -2.36 11.07
N GLY A 114 -8.59 -1.07 10.74
CA GLY A 114 -8.08 -0.55 9.46
C GLY A 114 -9.13 -0.32 8.38
N ASN A 115 -10.42 -0.36 8.70
CA ASN A 115 -11.49 -0.08 7.73
C ASN A 115 -11.65 1.42 7.47
N GLY A 116 -11.92 1.77 6.22
CA GLY A 116 -12.05 3.14 5.74
C GLY A 116 -11.29 3.40 4.45
N LEU A 117 -10.88 4.66 4.25
CA LEU A 117 -9.90 5.05 3.22
C LEU A 117 -8.49 4.65 3.69
N ASN A 118 -8.06 3.46 3.30
CA ASN A 118 -6.91 2.78 3.90
C ASN A 118 -5.59 3.07 3.17
N GLY A 119 -5.60 3.07 1.83
CA GLY A 119 -4.40 3.25 1.01
C GLY A 119 -4.45 4.52 0.17
N PHE A 120 -3.29 5.16 -0.02
CA PHE A 120 -3.07 6.24 -0.97
C PHE A 120 -1.62 6.21 -1.46
N TYR A 121 -1.37 6.28 -2.77
CA TYR A 121 -0.03 6.35 -3.34
C TYR A 121 -0.01 7.03 -4.72
N PHE A 122 1.04 7.78 -5.02
CA PHE A 122 1.20 8.45 -6.32
C PHE A 122 1.83 7.53 -7.38
N ASP A 123 1.42 7.66 -8.63
CA ASP A 123 2.17 7.06 -9.75
C ASP A 123 3.59 7.68 -9.80
N PRO A 124 4.64 6.89 -10.14
CA PRO A 124 6.00 7.40 -10.28
C PRO A 124 6.16 8.57 -11.26
N ASP A 125 5.26 8.70 -12.24
CA ASP A 125 5.20 9.80 -13.20
C ASP A 125 4.01 10.76 -12.96
N TYR A 126 3.50 10.83 -11.72
CA TYR A 126 2.36 11.67 -11.31
C TYR A 126 2.42 13.10 -11.86
N ARG A 127 3.62 13.71 -11.89
CA ARG A 127 3.81 15.08 -12.38
C ARG A 127 3.53 15.26 -13.87
N LYS A 128 3.54 14.17 -14.64
CA LYS A 128 3.22 14.18 -16.07
C LYS A 128 1.83 13.62 -16.36
N ASN A 129 1.40 12.62 -15.59
CA ASN A 129 0.17 11.88 -15.89
C ASN A 129 -1.01 12.15 -14.93
N GLY A 130 -0.78 12.85 -13.81
CA GLY A 130 -1.81 13.13 -12.80
C GLY A 130 -2.33 11.90 -12.07
N ARG A 131 -1.68 10.74 -12.19
CA ARG A 131 -2.20 9.47 -11.67
C ARG A 131 -1.83 9.19 -10.23
N PHE A 132 -2.81 8.76 -9.45
CA PHE A 132 -2.61 8.23 -8.11
C PHE A 132 -3.60 7.10 -7.84
N TYR A 133 -3.40 6.41 -6.73
CA TYR A 133 -4.12 5.19 -6.41
C TYR A 133 -4.62 5.24 -4.98
N THR A 134 -5.83 4.72 -4.74
CA THR A 134 -6.38 4.57 -3.39
C THR A 134 -6.86 3.15 -3.14
N ILE A 135 -6.85 2.75 -1.87
CA ILE A 135 -7.59 1.58 -1.41
C ILE A 135 -8.60 2.02 -0.36
N HIS A 136 -9.86 1.63 -0.53
CA HIS A 136 -10.89 1.81 0.49
C HIS A 136 -11.65 0.51 0.74
N ILE A 137 -12.31 0.43 1.89
CA ILE A 137 -13.04 -0.76 2.31
C ILE A 137 -14.54 -0.51 2.23
N GLU A 138 -15.25 -1.40 1.56
CA GLU A 138 -16.71 -1.37 1.44
C GLU A 138 -17.34 -2.56 2.18
N ASP A 139 -18.51 -2.35 2.77
CA ASP A 139 -19.37 -3.44 3.23
C ASP A 139 -20.45 -3.67 2.15
N PRO A 140 -20.40 -4.81 1.42
CA PRO A 140 -21.30 -5.07 0.31
C PRO A 140 -22.78 -5.20 0.74
N SER A 141 -23.06 -5.42 2.04
CA SER A 141 -24.41 -5.50 2.59
C SER A 141 -25.08 -4.13 2.77
N LEU A 142 -24.30 -3.05 2.79
CA LEU A 142 -24.83 -1.70 2.86
C LEU A 142 -25.57 -1.31 1.58
N PRO A 143 -26.63 -0.49 1.68
CA PRO A 143 -27.36 -0.01 0.51
C PRO A 143 -26.51 0.96 -0.32
N GLY A 144 -26.86 1.12 -1.59
CA GLY A 144 -26.21 2.06 -2.50
C GLY A 144 -25.44 1.38 -3.63
N SER A 145 -24.91 2.21 -4.53
CA SER A 145 -24.15 1.74 -5.69
C SER A 145 -22.70 1.44 -5.33
N ASN A 146 -22.08 0.49 -6.04
CA ASN A 146 -20.63 0.31 -6.05
C ASN A 146 -19.94 1.29 -7.05
N VAL A 147 -20.72 2.01 -7.86
CA VAL A 147 -20.23 3.12 -8.69
C VAL A 147 -20.20 4.38 -7.82
N PRO A 148 -19.12 5.18 -7.84
CA PRO A 148 -19.04 6.39 -7.02
C PRO A 148 -20.11 7.41 -7.42
N ASP A 149 -20.68 8.11 -6.45
CA ASP A 149 -21.60 9.23 -6.65
C ASP A 149 -20.81 10.53 -6.83
N ASN A 150 -20.98 11.20 -7.96
CA ASN A 150 -20.33 12.48 -8.26
C ASN A 150 -21.27 13.69 -8.15
N ALA A 151 -22.49 13.55 -7.61
CA ALA A 151 -23.46 14.64 -7.51
C ALA A 151 -22.95 15.85 -6.69
N LYS A 152 -22.05 15.61 -5.72
CA LYS A 152 -21.39 16.65 -4.92
C LYS A 152 -19.95 16.94 -5.36
N PHE A 153 -19.48 16.24 -6.39
CA PHE A 153 -18.12 16.34 -6.93
C PHE A 153 -18.17 16.48 -8.46
N PRO A 154 -18.65 17.62 -8.99
CA PRO A 154 -18.84 17.80 -10.42
C PRO A 154 -17.55 17.72 -11.25
N GLY A 155 -16.39 17.94 -10.61
CA GLY A 155 -15.08 17.72 -11.24
C GLY A 155 -14.72 16.25 -11.45
N LEU A 156 -15.38 15.32 -10.73
CA LEU A 156 -15.19 13.88 -10.90
C LEU A 156 -16.07 13.37 -12.04
N ASN A 157 -15.45 12.99 -13.16
CA ASN A 157 -16.11 12.34 -14.28
C ASN A 157 -16.07 10.81 -14.12
N ILE A 158 -17.26 10.24 -13.89
CA ILE A 158 -17.47 8.79 -13.71
C ILE A 158 -18.08 8.10 -14.93
N SER A 159 -18.22 8.78 -16.06
CA SER A 159 -18.91 8.22 -17.26
C SER A 159 -18.26 6.93 -17.78
N GLY A 160 -16.95 6.76 -17.58
CA GLY A 160 -16.21 5.53 -17.89
C GLY A 160 -16.03 4.57 -16.70
N TYR A 161 -16.51 4.93 -15.51
CA TYR A 161 -16.33 4.10 -14.33
C TYR A 161 -17.20 2.85 -14.42
N THR A 162 -16.57 1.71 -14.22
CA THR A 162 -17.21 0.40 -14.25
C THR A 162 -16.57 -0.44 -13.14
N THR A 163 -17.42 -1.11 -12.35
CA THR A 163 -16.96 -1.92 -11.24
C THR A 163 -16.31 -3.21 -11.74
N THR A 164 -15.44 -3.79 -10.92
CA THR A 164 -14.83 -5.08 -11.18
C THR A 164 -15.55 -6.18 -10.40
N PRO A 165 -15.68 -7.40 -10.95
CA PRO A 165 -16.16 -8.53 -10.18
C PRO A 165 -15.25 -8.76 -8.96
N PRO A 166 -15.80 -8.94 -7.76
CA PRO A 166 -15.00 -9.19 -6.58
C PRO A 166 -14.27 -10.54 -6.69
N VAL A 167 -12.96 -10.55 -6.43
CA VAL A 167 -12.19 -11.78 -6.32
C VAL A 167 -12.61 -12.49 -5.04
N SER A 168 -13.20 -13.67 -5.20
CA SER A 168 -13.77 -14.42 -4.08
C SER A 168 -12.69 -14.94 -3.12
N THR A 169 -13.01 -14.87 -1.84
CA THR A 169 -12.21 -15.46 -0.77
C THR A 169 -13.03 -16.57 -0.11
N PRO A 170 -12.51 -17.80 0.03
CA PRO A 170 -13.27 -18.92 0.58
C PRO A 170 -13.89 -18.61 1.94
N GLY A 171 -15.17 -18.96 2.09
CA GLY A 171 -16.00 -18.68 3.26
C GLY A 171 -16.86 -17.43 3.12
N PRO A 172 -17.66 -17.08 4.15
CA PRO A 172 -18.46 -15.87 4.14
C PRO A 172 -17.58 -14.62 4.01
N ALA A 173 -17.95 -13.70 3.14
CA ALA A 173 -17.32 -12.39 3.00
C ALA A 173 -18.13 -11.34 3.77
N GLN A 174 -17.45 -10.45 4.49
CA GLN A 174 -18.06 -9.33 5.21
C GLN A 174 -17.72 -7.99 4.59
N ASN A 175 -16.48 -7.81 4.13
CA ASN A 175 -15.99 -6.56 3.54
C ASN A 175 -15.38 -6.83 2.16
N GLU A 176 -15.16 -5.76 1.40
CA GLU A 176 -14.42 -5.77 0.15
C GLU A 176 -13.36 -4.66 0.16
N GLY A 177 -12.12 -5.00 -0.18
CA GLY A 177 -11.07 -4.01 -0.46
C GLY A 177 -11.12 -3.59 -1.93
N VAL A 178 -11.14 -2.29 -2.20
CA VAL A 178 -11.32 -1.73 -3.54
C VAL A 178 -10.11 -0.86 -3.90
N LEU A 179 -9.36 -1.28 -4.93
CA LEU A 179 -8.25 -0.50 -5.50
C LEU A 179 -8.75 0.34 -6.67
N VAL A 180 -8.57 1.66 -6.57
CA VAL A 180 -8.99 2.63 -7.59
C VAL A 180 -7.77 3.42 -8.08
N GLU A 181 -7.65 3.55 -9.41
CA GLU A 181 -6.77 4.52 -10.06
C GLU A 181 -7.54 5.80 -10.33
N TRP A 182 -6.92 6.94 -10.05
CA TRP A 182 -7.43 8.27 -10.29
C TRP A 182 -6.51 8.97 -11.28
N THR A 183 -7.07 9.79 -12.16
CA THR A 183 -6.29 10.68 -13.05
C THR A 183 -6.79 12.09 -12.85
N ASP A 184 -6.00 12.91 -12.16
CA ASP A 184 -6.25 14.34 -11.95
C ASP A 184 -5.84 15.12 -13.20
N THR A 185 -6.78 15.88 -13.77
CA THR A 185 -6.55 16.69 -14.97
C THR A 185 -5.78 17.98 -14.67
N ASN A 186 -5.77 18.42 -13.41
CA ASN A 186 -5.05 19.60 -12.98
C ASN A 186 -4.53 19.45 -11.53
N ILE A 187 -3.36 18.85 -11.43
CA ILE A 187 -2.64 18.64 -10.17
C ILE A 187 -2.25 19.92 -9.43
N ALA A 188 -2.51 21.13 -9.94
CA ALA A 188 -2.32 22.35 -9.14
C ALA A 188 -3.54 22.67 -8.25
N ASN A 189 -4.70 22.08 -8.54
CA ASN A 189 -5.94 22.38 -7.83
C ASN A 189 -5.94 21.85 -6.39
N ALA A 190 -6.78 22.47 -5.55
CA ALA A 190 -7.01 22.06 -4.16
C ALA A 190 -8.23 21.12 -4.01
N ALA A 191 -8.98 20.89 -5.09
CA ALA A 191 -10.07 19.94 -5.19
C ALA A 191 -9.84 19.04 -6.40
N PHE A 192 -10.23 17.77 -6.31
CA PHE A 192 -10.04 16.82 -7.41
C PHE A 192 -10.92 17.16 -8.62
N GLU A 193 -10.31 17.13 -9.80
CA GLU A 193 -10.98 17.16 -11.09
C GLU A 193 -10.35 16.07 -11.98
N GLY A 194 -11.16 15.22 -12.59
CA GLY A 194 -10.65 14.18 -13.47
C GLY A 194 -11.47 12.91 -13.46
N THR A 195 -10.81 11.77 -13.60
CA THR A 195 -11.48 10.47 -13.78
C THR A 195 -11.02 9.43 -12.77
N ALA A 196 -11.84 8.41 -12.57
CA ALA A 196 -11.55 7.26 -11.71
C ALA A 196 -11.78 5.94 -12.46
N ARG A 197 -11.00 4.92 -12.11
CA ARG A 197 -11.08 3.58 -12.68
C ARG A 197 -10.83 2.53 -11.61
N GLU A 198 -11.82 1.67 -11.34
CA GLU A 198 -11.64 0.51 -10.46
C GLU A 198 -10.69 -0.50 -11.12
N LEU A 199 -9.64 -0.91 -10.39
CA LEU A 199 -8.68 -1.89 -10.87
C LEU A 199 -8.98 -3.28 -10.34
N MET A 200 -9.31 -3.38 -9.05
CA MET A 200 -9.45 -4.65 -8.35
C MET A 200 -10.38 -4.50 -7.15
N ARG A 201 -11.18 -5.53 -6.91
CA ARG A 201 -12.02 -5.70 -5.72
C ARG A 201 -11.76 -7.07 -5.11
N VAL A 202 -11.50 -7.14 -3.80
CA VAL A 202 -11.13 -8.37 -3.09
C VAL A 202 -12.07 -8.61 -1.92
N GLN A 203 -12.67 -9.79 -1.84
CA GLN A 203 -13.49 -10.17 -0.68
C GLN A 203 -12.62 -10.42 0.57
N LEU A 204 -13.08 -9.91 1.70
CA LEU A 204 -12.47 -10.06 3.01
C LEU A 204 -13.45 -10.77 3.94
N ASN A 205 -13.01 -11.84 4.61
CA ASN A 205 -13.92 -12.67 5.41
C ASN A 205 -14.45 -11.97 6.66
N THR A 206 -13.72 -11.00 7.19
CA THR A 206 -14.10 -10.25 8.39
C THR A 206 -13.78 -8.76 8.23
N ARG A 207 -14.00 -7.99 9.30
CA ARG A 207 -13.71 -6.55 9.42
C ARG A 207 -12.26 -6.25 9.86
N ALA A 208 -11.38 -7.24 9.91
CA ALA A 208 -9.99 -7.10 10.34
C ALA A 208 -9.00 -7.40 9.20
N HIS A 209 -7.80 -6.85 9.32
CA HIS A 209 -6.67 -7.04 8.38
C HIS A 209 -7.06 -6.86 6.91
N PRO A 210 -7.60 -5.68 6.56
CA PRO A 210 -8.04 -5.41 5.21
C PRO A 210 -6.87 -5.27 4.22
N MET A 211 -7.21 -5.09 2.94
CA MET A 211 -6.29 -4.55 1.94
C MET A 211 -5.96 -3.10 2.28
N GLY A 212 -4.70 -2.67 2.17
CA GLY A 212 -4.29 -1.40 2.74
C GLY A 212 -3.20 -0.68 1.95
N ASP A 213 -1.94 -0.99 2.25
CA ASP A 213 -0.82 -0.24 1.70
C ASP A 213 -0.44 -0.69 0.28
N MET A 214 0.19 0.21 -0.44
CA MET A 214 0.68 -0.05 -1.79
C MET A 214 1.93 0.80 -2.05
N ILE A 215 2.82 0.33 -2.91
CA ILE A 215 4.08 1.04 -3.20
C ILE A 215 4.64 0.68 -4.57
N PHE A 216 5.22 1.67 -5.24
CA PHE A 216 6.11 1.47 -6.40
C PHE A 216 7.57 1.46 -5.95
N ASN A 217 8.44 0.83 -6.71
CA ASN A 217 9.88 0.96 -6.51
C ASN A 217 10.34 2.41 -6.80
N PRO A 218 10.76 3.19 -5.80
CA PRO A 218 11.06 4.62 -5.98
C PRO A 218 12.35 4.86 -6.80
N THR A 219 13.15 3.81 -7.01
CA THR A 219 14.39 3.88 -7.77
C THR A 219 14.24 3.45 -9.23
N ALA A 220 13.13 2.79 -9.58
CA ALA A 220 12.87 2.41 -10.96
C ALA A 220 12.64 3.65 -11.84
N ARG A 221 13.06 3.56 -13.10
CA ARG A 221 12.93 4.59 -14.14
C ARG A 221 12.33 3.99 -15.40
N ALA A 222 11.78 4.83 -16.28
CA ALA A 222 11.21 4.37 -17.54
C ALA A 222 12.17 3.43 -18.30
N GLY A 223 11.68 2.25 -18.67
CA GLY A 223 12.47 1.17 -19.28
C GLY A 223 12.96 0.10 -18.30
N ASP A 224 13.00 0.38 -17.00
CA ASP A 224 13.36 -0.63 -15.99
C ASP A 224 12.24 -1.68 -15.85
N PRO A 225 12.56 -2.94 -15.55
CA PRO A 225 11.57 -4.01 -15.35
C PRO A 225 10.53 -3.73 -14.25
N ASP A 226 10.86 -2.87 -13.29
CA ASP A 226 10.01 -2.53 -12.15
C ASP A 226 9.41 -1.11 -12.24
N TRP A 227 9.61 -0.43 -13.38
CA TRP A 227 9.00 0.87 -13.65
C TRP A 227 7.48 0.77 -13.62
N ARG A 228 6.82 1.55 -12.75
CA ARG A 228 5.35 1.56 -12.62
C ARG A 228 4.75 0.16 -12.38
N VAL A 229 5.51 -0.73 -11.74
CA VAL A 229 5.00 -1.99 -11.20
C VAL A 229 4.59 -1.75 -9.74
N LEU A 230 3.31 -1.96 -9.46
CA LEU A 230 2.70 -1.71 -8.16
C LEU A 230 2.73 -2.97 -7.29
N TYR A 231 3.29 -2.85 -6.09
CA TYR A 231 3.18 -3.84 -5.03
C TYR A 231 2.07 -3.45 -4.08
N ILE A 232 1.22 -4.41 -3.73
CA ILE A 232 0.02 -4.15 -2.93
C ILE A 232 -0.05 -5.13 -1.76
N GLU A 233 -0.35 -4.61 -0.59
CA GLU A 233 -0.65 -5.42 0.58
C GLU A 233 -2.13 -5.82 0.59
N CYS A 234 -2.39 -7.11 0.81
CA CYS A 234 -3.69 -7.59 1.24
C CYS A 234 -3.55 -8.44 2.50
N GLY A 235 -4.05 -7.94 3.63
CA GLY A 235 -4.16 -8.71 4.86
C GLY A 235 -5.08 -9.94 4.70
N ASP A 236 -5.08 -10.82 5.68
CA ASP A 236 -5.81 -12.10 5.64
C ASP A 236 -7.33 -11.97 5.81
N GLY A 237 -7.85 -10.76 5.97
CA GLY A 237 -9.27 -10.56 6.28
C GLY A 237 -9.67 -11.17 7.63
N GLY A 238 -8.74 -11.33 8.58
CA GLY A 238 -8.93 -12.02 9.88
C GLY A 238 -8.99 -13.54 9.78
N SER A 239 -8.75 -14.11 8.59
CA SER A 239 -8.94 -15.53 8.33
C SER A 239 -8.07 -16.42 9.21
N GLY A 240 -6.77 -16.16 9.34
CA GLY A 240 -5.82 -17.04 10.04
C GLY A 240 -6.06 -17.15 11.56
N GLU A 241 -6.89 -16.27 12.12
CA GLU A 241 -7.32 -16.33 13.52
C GLU A 241 -8.60 -17.16 13.72
N ALA A 242 -9.28 -17.50 12.64
CA ALA A 242 -10.54 -18.22 12.70
C ALA A 242 -10.32 -19.69 13.10
N THR A 243 -11.29 -20.26 13.81
CA THR A 243 -11.35 -21.70 14.10
C THR A 243 -12.07 -22.50 13.01
N SER A 244 -12.61 -21.83 11.99
CA SER A 244 -13.35 -22.44 10.88
C SER A 244 -12.46 -22.73 9.66
N SER A 245 -13.07 -23.19 8.57
CA SER A 245 -12.36 -23.55 7.33
C SER A 245 -11.63 -22.38 6.65
N ILE A 246 -12.00 -21.13 6.97
CA ILE A 246 -11.34 -19.94 6.41
C ILE A 246 -9.90 -19.79 6.92
N ARG A 247 -9.53 -20.45 8.04
CA ARG A 247 -8.19 -20.38 8.65
C ARG A 247 -7.04 -20.46 7.64
N SER A 248 -7.14 -21.41 6.72
CA SER A 248 -6.09 -21.66 5.72
C SER A 248 -5.97 -20.60 4.60
N ASN A 249 -6.84 -19.58 4.52
CA ASN A 249 -6.86 -18.62 3.41
C ASN A 249 -5.51 -17.92 3.12
N PRO A 250 -4.70 -17.51 4.11
CA PRO A 250 -3.36 -16.96 3.87
C PRO A 250 -2.43 -17.88 3.08
N GLN A 251 -2.58 -19.21 3.26
CA GLN A 251 -1.78 -20.26 2.63
C GLN A 251 -2.33 -20.68 1.25
N ARG A 252 -3.63 -20.49 1.03
CA ARG A 252 -4.26 -20.79 -0.26
C ARG A 252 -3.82 -19.79 -1.33
N LEU A 253 -3.64 -20.27 -2.56
CA LEU A 253 -3.23 -19.44 -3.71
C LEU A 253 -4.40 -19.08 -4.63
N ASP A 254 -5.62 -19.55 -4.35
CA ASP A 254 -6.81 -19.32 -5.17
C ASP A 254 -7.60 -18.05 -4.78
N ASN A 255 -7.10 -17.31 -3.80
CA ASN A 255 -7.62 -16.03 -3.33
C ASN A 255 -6.46 -15.02 -3.14
N LEU A 256 -6.79 -13.78 -2.78
CA LEU A 256 -5.84 -12.67 -2.67
C LEU A 256 -5.54 -12.23 -1.23
N VAL A 257 -6.14 -12.85 -0.19
CA VAL A 257 -5.95 -12.42 1.20
C VAL A 257 -4.69 -13.02 1.82
N GLY A 258 -4.01 -12.28 2.70
CA GLY A 258 -2.76 -12.70 3.33
C GLY A 258 -1.60 -12.77 2.35
N LYS A 259 -1.53 -11.80 1.42
CA LYS A 259 -0.60 -11.77 0.28
C LYS A 259 0.09 -10.41 0.14
N ILE A 260 1.24 -10.44 -0.53
CA ILE A 260 1.73 -9.30 -1.31
C ILE A 260 1.39 -9.58 -2.76
N LEU A 261 0.73 -8.63 -3.42
CA LEU A 261 0.36 -8.68 -4.84
C LEU A 261 1.34 -7.84 -5.65
N ARG A 262 1.51 -8.16 -6.94
CA ARG A 262 2.33 -7.41 -7.89
C ARG A 262 1.61 -7.31 -9.24
N ILE A 263 1.25 -6.09 -9.62
CA ILE A 263 0.52 -5.79 -10.87
C ILE A 263 1.13 -4.58 -11.58
N ILE A 264 0.75 -4.37 -12.84
CA ILE A 264 1.06 -3.16 -13.61
C ILE A 264 -0.29 -2.48 -13.90
N PRO A 265 -0.64 -1.37 -13.22
CA PRO A 265 -1.95 -0.72 -13.39
C PRO A 265 -2.21 -0.21 -14.81
N ASP A 266 -1.18 0.31 -15.48
CA ASP A 266 -1.28 0.90 -16.81
C ASP A 266 -1.23 -0.18 -17.90
N LEU A 267 -2.31 -0.30 -18.68
CA LEU A 267 -2.41 -1.27 -19.78
C LEU A 267 -1.47 -0.97 -20.96
N SER A 268 -0.86 0.21 -21.02
CA SER A 268 0.15 0.54 -22.04
C SER A 268 1.57 0.16 -21.62
N GLU A 269 1.82 -0.03 -20.32
CA GLU A 269 3.15 -0.38 -19.79
C GLU A 269 3.41 -1.89 -19.88
N HIS A 270 4.68 -2.27 -20.05
CA HIS A 270 5.14 -3.67 -19.99
C HIS A 270 4.41 -4.66 -20.91
N ALA A 271 3.88 -4.22 -22.05
CA ALA A 271 3.02 -5.06 -22.89
C ALA A 271 3.69 -6.36 -23.39
N ALA A 272 5.01 -6.35 -23.58
CA ALA A 272 5.78 -7.52 -24.03
C ALA A 272 6.13 -8.51 -22.90
N THR A 273 6.10 -8.06 -21.64
CA THR A 273 6.58 -8.81 -20.46
C THR A 273 5.46 -9.11 -19.47
N SER A 274 4.21 -8.92 -19.87
CA SER A 274 3.04 -9.11 -19.03
C SER A 274 1.83 -9.56 -19.83
N THR A 275 0.82 -10.06 -19.12
CA THR A 275 -0.48 -10.45 -19.69
C THR A 275 -1.57 -9.60 -19.09
N VAL A 276 -2.59 -9.22 -19.86
CA VAL A 276 -3.76 -8.49 -19.33
C VAL A 276 -4.51 -9.39 -18.34
N SER A 277 -4.92 -8.83 -17.20
CA SER A 277 -5.67 -9.53 -16.16
C SER A 277 -7.02 -10.03 -16.67
N ASP A 278 -7.59 -11.03 -15.99
CA ASP A 278 -8.87 -11.64 -16.39
C ASP A 278 -10.02 -10.60 -16.40
N ASN A 279 -9.94 -9.56 -15.56
CA ASN A 279 -10.94 -8.47 -15.54
C ASN A 279 -10.65 -7.33 -16.55
N GLY A 280 -9.55 -7.41 -17.29
CA GLY A 280 -9.17 -6.43 -18.32
C GLY A 280 -8.67 -5.08 -17.80
N ARG A 281 -8.42 -4.91 -16.50
CA ARG A 281 -8.12 -3.59 -15.89
C ARG A 281 -6.65 -3.30 -15.65
N TYR A 282 -5.81 -4.31 -15.58
CA TYR A 282 -4.39 -4.14 -15.34
C TYR A 282 -3.62 -5.26 -16.04
N ARG A 283 -2.29 -5.22 -15.95
CA ARG A 283 -1.42 -6.27 -16.43
C ARG A 283 -0.78 -7.03 -15.28
N ILE A 284 -0.50 -8.30 -15.51
CA ILE A 284 0.16 -9.21 -14.58
C ILE A 284 1.54 -9.51 -15.17
N PRO A 285 2.65 -9.15 -14.49
CA PRO A 285 3.98 -9.48 -14.95
C PRO A 285 4.12 -10.99 -15.22
N ASN A 286 4.66 -11.37 -16.38
CA ASN A 286 4.83 -12.78 -16.76
C ASN A 286 5.85 -13.50 -15.87
N ASP A 287 6.66 -12.75 -15.12
CA ASP A 287 7.60 -13.30 -14.17
C ASP A 287 7.00 -13.46 -12.76
N ASN A 288 5.73 -13.13 -12.50
CA ASN A 288 5.14 -13.42 -11.19
C ASN A 288 5.24 -14.93 -10.85
N PRO A 289 5.50 -15.28 -9.57
CA PRO A 289 5.91 -16.64 -9.19
C PRO A 289 4.87 -17.74 -9.41
N PHE A 290 3.59 -17.38 -9.55
CA PHE A 290 2.49 -18.35 -9.63
C PHE A 290 1.74 -18.32 -10.97
N VAL A 291 2.23 -17.60 -11.98
CA VAL A 291 1.54 -17.44 -13.28
C VAL A 291 1.27 -18.76 -14.01
N SER A 292 2.12 -19.77 -13.80
CA SER A 292 2.02 -21.10 -14.41
C SER A 292 1.34 -22.14 -13.53
N LYS A 293 0.96 -21.79 -12.30
CA LYS A 293 0.34 -22.73 -11.35
C LYS A 293 -1.18 -22.77 -11.58
N PRO A 294 -1.76 -23.90 -12.01
CA PRO A 294 -3.19 -24.00 -12.22
C PRO A 294 -3.97 -23.65 -10.96
N GLY A 295 -5.03 -22.83 -11.11
CA GLY A 295 -5.89 -22.39 -10.01
C GLY A 295 -5.29 -21.33 -9.09
N ALA A 296 -4.02 -20.95 -9.25
CA ALA A 296 -3.43 -19.85 -8.50
C ALA A 296 -3.80 -18.48 -9.09
N ARG A 297 -3.97 -17.49 -8.22
CA ARG A 297 -4.06 -16.08 -8.58
C ARG A 297 -2.70 -15.59 -9.02
N LYS A 298 -2.62 -15.09 -10.26
CA LYS A 298 -1.37 -14.76 -10.94
C LYS A 298 -0.77 -13.44 -10.43
N GLU A 299 -1.56 -12.66 -9.69
CA GLU A 299 -1.19 -11.41 -9.03
C GLU A 299 -0.28 -11.65 -7.81
N ILE A 300 -0.27 -12.85 -7.24
CA ILE A 300 0.45 -13.15 -6.00
C ILE A 300 1.97 -13.04 -6.24
N TRP A 301 2.63 -12.19 -5.45
CA TRP A 301 4.08 -12.09 -5.36
C TRP A 301 4.65 -12.86 -4.17
N ALA A 302 3.99 -12.78 -3.02
CA ALA A 302 4.34 -13.52 -1.81
C ALA A 302 3.07 -13.85 -1.02
N TYR A 303 3.10 -14.86 -0.15
CA TYR A 303 1.92 -15.35 0.56
C TYR A 303 2.21 -15.83 1.98
N GLY A 304 1.17 -16.21 2.71
CA GLY A 304 1.29 -16.65 4.11
C GLY A 304 1.53 -15.48 5.05
N MET A 305 0.86 -14.36 4.83
CA MET A 305 0.94 -13.16 5.66
C MET A 305 -0.33 -13.01 6.52
N ARG A 306 -0.19 -12.40 7.70
CA ARG A 306 -1.34 -11.98 8.52
C ARG A 306 -1.88 -10.63 8.07
N ASN A 307 -1.12 -9.58 8.34
CA ASN A 307 -1.46 -8.19 8.02
C ASN A 307 -0.15 -7.45 7.72
N PRO A 308 0.35 -7.45 6.47
CA PRO A 308 1.59 -6.77 6.09
C PRO A 308 1.43 -5.23 6.04
N HIS A 309 0.92 -4.65 7.12
CA HIS A 309 0.34 -3.31 7.28
C HIS A 309 1.07 -2.14 6.60
N ARG A 310 2.40 -2.18 6.44
CA ARG A 310 3.16 -1.15 5.70
C ARG A 310 4.22 -1.74 4.81
N LEU A 311 4.27 -1.26 3.57
CA LEU A 311 5.29 -1.61 2.59
C LEU A 311 6.30 -0.48 2.43
N ASN A 312 7.60 -0.84 2.43
CA ASN A 312 8.69 0.11 2.28
C ASN A 312 9.79 -0.49 1.40
N TRP A 313 10.52 0.35 0.69
CA TRP A 313 11.76 -0.07 0.04
C TRP A 313 12.95 0.32 0.90
N ALA A 314 13.73 -0.66 1.35
CA ALA A 314 15.08 -0.41 1.82
C ALA A 314 15.95 -0.13 0.61
N ILE A 315 16.38 1.13 0.47
CA ILE A 315 17.21 1.59 -0.64
C ILE A 315 18.67 1.48 -0.24
N ASP A 316 19.47 0.85 -1.10
CA ASP A 316 20.92 0.85 -1.07
C ASP A 316 21.42 1.82 -2.16
N PRO A 317 21.81 3.06 -1.79
CA PRO A 317 22.27 4.05 -2.76
C PRO A 317 23.57 3.64 -3.48
N GLY A 318 24.38 2.77 -2.85
CA GLY A 318 25.64 2.28 -3.42
C GLY A 318 25.44 1.12 -4.39
N ASN A 319 24.32 0.39 -4.26
CA ASN A 319 23.95 -0.69 -5.16
C ASN A 319 22.43 -0.83 -5.29
N PRO A 320 21.79 -0.15 -6.25
CA PRO A 320 20.34 -0.23 -6.43
C PRO A 320 19.80 -1.65 -6.68
N ALA A 321 20.61 -2.60 -7.17
CA ALA A 321 20.22 -4.01 -7.28
C ALA A 321 20.03 -4.68 -5.90
N ASN A 322 20.53 -4.06 -4.83
CA ASN A 322 20.33 -4.49 -3.46
C ASN A 322 19.06 -3.92 -2.81
N ASN A 323 18.27 -3.10 -3.52
CA ASN A 323 17.01 -2.62 -2.97
C ASN A 323 16.11 -3.79 -2.59
N ARG A 324 15.45 -3.69 -1.43
CA ARG A 324 14.56 -4.73 -0.91
C ARG A 324 13.21 -4.15 -0.57
N LEU A 325 12.16 -4.79 -1.05
CA LEU A 325 10.81 -4.56 -0.53
C LEU A 325 10.73 -5.17 0.87
N ILE A 326 10.20 -4.41 1.81
CA ILE A 326 10.01 -4.78 3.21
C ILE A 326 8.54 -4.62 3.56
N ALA A 327 7.96 -5.57 4.31
CA ALA A 327 6.67 -5.40 4.93
C ALA A 327 6.76 -5.50 6.46
N ASN A 328 6.13 -4.55 7.14
CA ASN A 328 5.93 -4.60 8.59
C ASN A 328 4.66 -5.40 8.86
N SER A 329 4.76 -6.53 9.57
CA SER A 329 3.61 -7.39 9.86
C SER A 329 3.35 -7.51 11.36
N VAL A 330 2.08 -7.36 11.73
CA VAL A 330 1.62 -7.44 13.12
C VAL A 330 1.49 -8.90 13.55
N GLY A 331 2.30 -9.35 14.51
CA GLY A 331 2.47 -10.76 14.90
C GLY A 331 1.42 -11.32 15.87
N LEU A 332 0.27 -10.68 16.00
CA LEU A 332 -0.82 -11.02 16.92
C LEU A 332 -0.35 -11.08 18.39
N HIS A 333 -0.09 -12.29 18.91
CA HIS A 333 0.26 -12.56 20.31
C HIS A 333 1.79 -12.72 20.52
N THR A 334 2.58 -12.57 19.47
CA THR A 334 4.02 -12.80 19.50
C THR A 334 4.80 -11.52 19.23
N TRP A 335 5.49 -11.43 18.09
CA TRP A 335 6.37 -10.33 17.73
C TRP A 335 5.90 -9.70 16.44
N GLU A 336 5.83 -8.36 16.41
CA GLU A 336 5.85 -7.64 15.16
C GLU A 336 7.10 -8.02 14.35
N THR A 337 6.92 -8.25 13.06
CA THR A 337 7.99 -8.70 12.17
C THR A 337 8.26 -7.68 11.09
N VAL A 338 9.53 -7.55 10.72
CA VAL A 338 9.97 -6.80 9.54
C VAL A 338 10.46 -7.83 8.52
N ASN A 339 9.65 -8.05 7.49
CA ASN A 339 9.88 -9.10 6.51
C ASN A 339 10.54 -8.54 5.26
N ILE A 340 11.72 -9.04 4.89
CA ILE A 340 12.27 -8.82 3.54
C ILE A 340 11.43 -9.65 2.57
N ILE A 341 10.68 -8.97 1.72
CA ILE A 341 9.73 -9.57 0.77
C ILE A 341 10.48 -10.16 -0.42
N ARG A 342 10.30 -11.47 -0.63
CA ARG A 342 10.94 -12.22 -1.70
C ARG A 342 9.90 -12.84 -2.63
N LYS A 343 10.24 -12.89 -3.91
CA LYS A 343 9.46 -13.55 -4.97
C LYS A 343 9.10 -14.99 -4.58
N GLY A 344 7.81 -15.29 -4.54
CA GLY A 344 7.24 -16.61 -4.28
C GLY A 344 7.36 -17.11 -2.84
N ALA A 345 7.91 -16.30 -1.93
CA ALA A 345 8.13 -16.73 -0.56
C ALA A 345 6.82 -16.93 0.21
N ASN A 346 6.82 -17.95 1.05
CA ASN A 346 5.78 -18.24 2.05
C ASN A 346 6.26 -17.77 3.42
N TYR A 347 5.49 -16.91 4.08
CA TYR A 347 5.81 -16.37 5.40
C TYR A 347 5.16 -17.14 6.55
N GLY A 348 4.48 -18.25 6.24
CA GLY A 348 4.10 -19.30 7.19
C GLY A 348 2.85 -19.03 8.03
N TYR A 349 2.27 -17.83 7.97
CA TYR A 349 1.07 -17.52 8.75
C TYR A 349 -0.15 -18.33 8.26
N SER A 350 -0.92 -18.91 9.20
CA SER A 350 -2.08 -19.77 8.93
C SER A 350 -3.08 -19.82 10.07
#